data_AF-A0AAP7A5B4-F1
#
_entry.id   AF-A0AAP7A5B4-F1
#
_cell.length_a   1.000
_cell.length_b   1.000
_cell.length_c   1.000
_cell.angle_alpha   90.00
_cell.angle_beta   90.00
_cell.angle_gamma   90.00
#
_symmetry.space_group_name_H-M   'P 1'
#
loop_
_entity.id
_entity.type
_entity.pdbx_description
1 polymer ?
#
loop_
_entity_poly.entity_id
_entity_poly.type
_entity_poly.pdbx_seq_one_letter_code
_entity_poly.pdbx_strand_id
1 'polypeptide(L)'
;MYKLKDIGTFTLLPELAMHIYEGNLSALRDAIAQGWDMEQEIRISQYTTVIPLELAIIMEQFEVIKLLIEHGVNLNHKKEPSFLLAVRYCEEEIIRYVVAHGAKIDALDHLKSNAYVQAYYGKKHNLPLIHELGLDTAKYGGYTLRKAVDARDWRTIEFMLQHGVDINFNKPDMVYPYCSTPLTAAARNGDLKMVRYLVEHGADVCICEKGGDRAYTIAVQNKDSAMAEYLKSLEPAEFHSIENKRLALKSYKLPQNLIDFLIGDKLRIELPDNDYKIGYIEFFPLTETIEMKAGRKKLLRLSAVVDNYTSILLVWNPKTKCIGYYDEEHQEYSDVCSFEDFLAQPELYLTKIMEGELVF
;
A
#
# COMPACT_ATOMS: atom_id res chain seq x y z
N MET A 1 36.05 -0.95 -3.78
CA MET A 1 34.70 -1.51 -3.62
C MET A 1 33.82 -0.94 -4.72
N TYR A 2 33.05 -1.79 -5.39
CA TYR A 2 32.18 -1.45 -6.51
C TYR A 2 30.76 -1.29 -6.02
N LYS A 3 30.16 -0.12 -6.23
CA LYS A 3 28.81 0.18 -5.75
C LYS A 3 27.83 0.11 -6.92
N LEU A 4 26.90 -0.84 -6.86
CA LEU A 4 25.83 -1.02 -7.85
C LEU A 4 24.54 -0.42 -7.29
N LYS A 5 24.50 0.91 -7.16
CA LYS A 5 23.34 1.69 -6.63
C LYS A 5 22.71 1.04 -5.38
N ASP A 6 21.43 0.65 -5.44
CA ASP A 6 20.64 0.00 -4.39
C ASP A 6 20.77 -1.53 -4.37
N ILE A 7 21.44 -2.14 -5.36
CA ILE A 7 21.75 -3.59 -5.37
C ILE A 7 22.78 -3.94 -4.29
N GLY A 8 23.78 -3.09 -4.09
CA GLY A 8 24.76 -3.27 -3.02
C GLY A 8 26.17 -2.79 -3.34
N THR A 9 27.09 -3.11 -2.42
CA THR A 9 28.52 -2.80 -2.55
C THR A 9 29.32 -4.10 -2.52
N PHE A 10 30.19 -4.29 -3.50
CA PHE A 10 30.92 -5.54 -3.73
C PHE A 10 32.42 -5.29 -3.71
N THR A 11 33.19 -6.25 -3.20
CA THR A 11 34.66 -6.16 -3.18
C THR A 11 35.27 -6.47 -4.54
N LEU A 12 34.63 -7.35 -5.30
CA LEU A 12 35.02 -7.77 -6.64
C LEU A 12 33.78 -7.88 -7.53
N LEU A 13 33.94 -7.58 -8.81
CA LEU A 13 32.96 -7.92 -9.85
C LEU A 13 33.58 -8.99 -10.77
N PRO A 14 32.79 -9.94 -11.29
CA PRO A 14 33.22 -10.79 -12.39
C PRO A 14 33.72 -9.96 -13.58
N GLU A 15 34.65 -10.49 -14.36
CA GLU A 15 35.34 -9.76 -15.44
C GLU A 15 34.39 -9.02 -16.39
N LEU A 16 33.36 -9.70 -16.92
CA LEU A 16 32.35 -9.08 -17.80
C LEU A 16 31.56 -7.97 -17.09
N ALA A 17 31.17 -8.17 -15.83
CA ALA A 17 30.49 -7.13 -15.05
C ALA A 17 31.40 -5.93 -14.79
N MET A 18 32.70 -6.15 -14.60
CA MET A 18 33.70 -5.10 -14.44
C MET A 18 33.83 -4.27 -15.73
N HIS A 19 33.92 -4.92 -16.89
CA HIS A 19 33.97 -4.22 -18.18
C HIS A 19 32.71 -3.39 -18.44
N ILE A 20 31.52 -3.89 -18.07
CA ILE A 20 30.28 -3.12 -18.12
C ILE A 20 30.35 -1.94 -17.15
N TYR A 21 30.72 -2.18 -15.89
CA TYR A 21 30.80 -1.16 -14.84
C TYR A 21 31.74 0.00 -15.21
N GLU A 22 32.87 -0.30 -15.85
CA GLU A 22 33.88 0.69 -16.27
C GLU A 22 33.59 1.32 -17.64
N GLY A 23 32.64 0.78 -18.42
CA GLY A 23 32.40 1.22 -19.79
C GLY A 23 33.49 0.79 -20.78
N ASN A 24 34.16 -0.34 -20.54
CA ASN A 24 35.26 -0.83 -21.39
C ASN A 24 34.74 -1.46 -22.70
N LEU A 25 34.43 -0.59 -23.68
CA LEU A 25 33.89 -1.00 -24.98
C LEU A 25 34.81 -1.94 -25.76
N SER A 26 36.13 -1.80 -25.64
CA SER A 26 37.08 -2.66 -26.36
C SER A 26 36.94 -4.10 -25.89
N ALA A 27 37.03 -4.32 -24.58
CA ALA A 27 36.91 -5.66 -24.00
C ALA A 27 35.54 -6.28 -24.26
N LEU A 28 34.47 -5.48 -24.23
CA LEU A 28 33.12 -5.95 -24.52
C LEU A 28 32.96 -6.34 -26.00
N ARG A 29 33.53 -5.57 -26.94
CA ARG A 29 33.54 -5.93 -28.36
C ARG A 29 34.35 -7.22 -28.61
N ASP A 30 35.48 -7.38 -27.94
CA ASP A 30 36.28 -8.61 -28.02
C ASP A 30 35.51 -9.82 -27.46
N ALA A 31 34.79 -9.65 -26.35
CA ALA A 31 33.94 -10.68 -25.79
C ALA A 31 32.78 -11.07 -26.73
N ILE A 32 32.11 -10.08 -27.35
CA ILE A 32 31.07 -10.32 -28.36
C ILE A 32 31.66 -11.10 -29.55
N ALA A 33 32.84 -10.71 -30.05
CA ALA A 33 33.52 -11.40 -31.15
C ALA A 33 33.91 -12.85 -30.81
N GLN A 34 34.12 -13.14 -29.52
CA GLN A 34 34.38 -14.48 -28.99
C GLN A 34 33.10 -15.29 -28.69
N GLY A 35 31.92 -14.76 -29.01
CA GLY A 35 30.64 -15.46 -28.85
C GLY A 35 30.03 -15.34 -27.45
N TRP A 36 30.28 -14.24 -26.74
CA TRP A 36 29.62 -13.95 -25.47
C TRP A 36 28.09 -13.91 -25.63
N ASP A 37 27.39 -14.71 -24.83
CA ASP A 37 25.94 -14.64 -24.67
C ASP A 37 25.55 -13.44 -23.79
N MET A 38 25.09 -12.36 -24.42
CA MET A 38 24.71 -11.11 -23.75
C MET A 38 23.39 -11.21 -22.96
N GLU A 39 22.64 -12.30 -23.11
CA GLU A 39 21.42 -12.56 -22.36
C GLU A 39 21.69 -13.41 -21.10
N GLN A 40 22.90 -13.97 -20.99
CA GLN A 40 23.29 -14.77 -19.85
C GLN A 40 23.47 -13.91 -18.59
N GLU A 41 22.78 -14.29 -17.51
CA GLU A 41 22.92 -13.65 -16.21
C GLU A 41 24.36 -13.73 -15.67
N ILE A 42 24.90 -12.59 -15.26
CA ILE A 42 26.18 -12.48 -14.57
C ILE A 42 25.94 -12.62 -13.07
N ARG A 43 26.58 -13.62 -12.45
CA ARG A 43 26.53 -13.82 -11.00
C ARG A 43 27.47 -12.86 -10.27
N ILE A 44 26.91 -11.83 -9.64
CA ILE A 44 27.65 -10.84 -8.84
C ILE A 44 27.95 -11.36 -7.44
N SER A 45 27.03 -12.14 -6.85
CA SER A 45 27.18 -12.68 -5.49
C SER A 45 26.48 -14.04 -5.32
N GLN A 46 26.50 -14.61 -4.11
CA GLN A 46 25.73 -15.82 -3.80
C GLN A 46 24.24 -15.67 -4.11
N TYR A 47 23.69 -14.46 -3.92
CA TYR A 47 22.25 -14.15 -3.96
C TYR A 47 21.88 -13.14 -5.06
N THR A 48 22.84 -12.68 -5.87
CA THR A 48 22.63 -11.62 -6.86
C THR A 48 23.14 -12.05 -8.22
N THR A 49 22.23 -12.05 -9.19
CA THR A 49 22.51 -12.15 -10.61
C THR A 49 21.94 -10.92 -11.33
N VAL A 50 22.57 -10.50 -12.41
CA VAL A 50 22.12 -9.38 -13.25
C VAL A 50 22.33 -9.71 -14.72
N ILE A 51 21.40 -9.31 -15.58
CA ILE A 51 21.60 -9.39 -17.03
C ILE A 51 22.56 -8.24 -17.45
N PRO A 52 23.48 -8.46 -18.42
CA PRO A 52 24.44 -7.45 -18.85
C PRO A 52 23.83 -6.07 -19.14
N LEU A 53 22.70 -6.03 -19.84
CA LEU A 53 22.00 -4.78 -20.14
C LEU A 53 21.45 -4.09 -18.88
N GLU A 54 20.91 -4.86 -17.93
CA GLU A 54 20.40 -4.31 -16.66
C GLU A 54 21.54 -3.60 -15.91
N LEU A 55 22.70 -4.25 -15.82
CA LEU A 55 23.88 -3.66 -15.18
C LEU A 55 24.33 -2.39 -15.91
N ALA A 56 24.37 -2.40 -17.25
CA ALA A 56 24.74 -1.23 -18.03
C ALA A 56 23.79 -0.04 -17.79
N ILE A 57 22.48 -0.29 -17.71
CA ILE A 57 21.45 0.71 -17.38
C ILE A 57 21.62 1.24 -15.96
N ILE A 58 21.75 0.36 -14.96
CA ILE A 58 21.88 0.73 -13.54
C ILE A 58 23.14 1.58 -13.30
N MET A 59 24.20 1.29 -14.06
CA MET A 59 25.46 2.03 -14.03
C MET A 59 25.49 3.24 -14.96
N GLU A 60 24.41 3.52 -15.69
CA GLU A 60 24.28 4.66 -16.62
C GLU A 60 25.37 4.66 -17.71
N GLN A 61 25.84 3.47 -18.13
CA GLN A 61 26.93 3.28 -19.07
C GLN A 61 26.43 3.35 -20.51
N PHE A 62 26.12 4.56 -20.98
CA PHE A 62 25.35 4.76 -22.21
C PHE A 62 25.95 4.10 -23.46
N GLU A 63 27.25 4.20 -23.67
CA GLU A 63 27.88 3.58 -24.84
C GLU A 63 27.86 2.04 -24.77
N VAL A 64 27.88 1.46 -23.56
CA VAL A 64 27.68 0.00 -23.38
C VAL A 64 26.23 -0.37 -23.67
N ILE A 65 25.26 0.43 -23.21
CA ILE A 65 23.84 0.25 -23.53
C ILE A 65 23.63 0.25 -25.05
N LYS A 66 24.21 1.22 -25.78
CA LYS A 66 24.15 1.28 -27.24
C LYS A 66 24.72 0.00 -27.87
N LEU A 67 25.93 -0.38 -27.47
CA LEU A 67 26.61 -1.57 -27.96
C LEU A 67 25.73 -2.83 -27.81
N LEU A 68 25.18 -3.06 -26.62
CA LEU A 68 24.36 -4.24 -26.36
C LEU A 68 23.06 -4.22 -27.19
N ILE A 69 22.38 -3.07 -27.26
CA ILE A 69 21.13 -2.90 -28.03
C ILE A 69 21.35 -3.10 -29.53
N GLU A 70 22.45 -2.60 -30.09
CA GLU A 70 22.83 -2.81 -31.49
C GLU A 70 23.06 -4.29 -31.83
N HIS A 71 23.39 -5.13 -30.83
CA HIS A 71 23.55 -6.57 -30.98
C HIS A 71 22.28 -7.37 -30.62
N GLY A 72 21.13 -6.69 -30.47
CA GLY A 72 19.82 -7.35 -30.45
C GLY A 72 19.40 -7.95 -29.11
N VAL A 73 19.93 -7.45 -27.98
CA VAL A 73 19.47 -7.85 -26.65
C VAL A 73 17.97 -7.54 -26.44
N ASN A 74 17.32 -8.32 -25.58
CA ASN A 74 15.91 -8.19 -25.28
C ASN A 74 15.64 -7.04 -24.29
N LEU A 75 14.94 -6.00 -24.73
CA LEU A 75 14.57 -4.86 -23.88
C LEU A 75 13.38 -5.12 -22.93
N ASN A 76 12.70 -6.25 -23.11
CA ASN A 76 11.37 -6.50 -22.55
C ASN A 76 11.33 -7.77 -21.68
N HIS A 77 12.38 -8.01 -20.90
CA HIS A 77 12.38 -9.06 -19.88
C HIS A 77 11.21 -8.89 -18.91
N LYS A 78 10.52 -9.99 -18.58
CA LYS A 78 9.34 -9.95 -17.70
C LYS A 78 9.65 -9.52 -16.27
N LYS A 79 10.84 -9.83 -15.77
CA LYS A 79 11.22 -9.55 -14.38
C LYS A 79 11.65 -8.09 -14.23
N GLU A 80 12.53 -7.63 -15.12
CA GLU A 80 13.13 -6.29 -15.12
C GLU A 80 13.14 -5.69 -16.54
N PRO A 81 12.01 -5.12 -17.02
CA PRO A 81 11.97 -4.45 -18.31
C PRO A 81 12.92 -3.24 -18.38
N SER A 82 13.65 -3.07 -19.49
CA SER A 82 14.67 -2.03 -19.61
C SER A 82 14.12 -0.61 -19.46
N PHE A 83 12.88 -0.35 -19.90
CA PHE A 83 12.23 0.95 -19.71
C PHE A 83 12.07 1.30 -18.22
N LEU A 84 11.68 0.33 -17.39
CA LEU A 84 11.49 0.53 -15.95
C LEU A 84 12.81 0.83 -15.25
N LEU A 85 13.88 0.11 -15.60
CA LEU A 85 15.22 0.36 -15.08
C LEU A 85 15.75 1.74 -15.54
N ALA A 86 15.63 2.07 -16.82
CA ALA A 86 16.09 3.35 -17.36
C ALA A 86 15.39 4.52 -16.66
N VAL A 87 14.08 4.42 -16.45
CA VAL A 87 13.29 5.44 -15.74
C VAL A 87 13.74 5.60 -14.27
N ARG A 88 14.09 4.50 -13.60
CA ARG A 88 14.54 4.52 -12.20
C ARG A 88 15.93 5.13 -12.04
N TYR A 89 16.87 4.74 -12.92
CA TYR A 89 18.29 4.99 -12.72
C TYR A 89 18.90 6.05 -13.64
N CYS A 90 18.35 6.28 -14.83
CA CYS A 90 18.99 7.07 -15.88
C CYS A 90 18.30 8.43 -16.13
N GLU A 91 19.01 9.29 -16.85
CA GLU A 91 18.46 10.54 -17.40
C GLU A 91 17.74 10.32 -18.74
N GLU A 92 17.07 11.37 -19.22
CA GLU A 92 16.22 11.38 -20.41
C GLU A 92 16.84 10.75 -21.65
N GLU A 93 18.14 10.98 -21.91
CA GLU A 93 18.82 10.48 -23.11
C GLU A 93 18.77 8.95 -23.22
N ILE A 94 19.09 8.24 -22.13
CA ILE A 94 19.04 6.77 -22.09
C ILE A 94 17.59 6.28 -22.18
N ILE A 95 16.66 6.95 -21.50
CA ILE A 95 15.23 6.58 -21.51
C ILE A 95 14.68 6.65 -22.93
N ARG A 96 14.90 7.76 -23.64
CA ARG A 96 14.47 7.91 -25.04
C ARG A 96 15.17 6.90 -25.95
N TYR A 97 16.45 6.62 -25.72
CA TYR A 97 17.18 5.64 -26.51
C TYR A 97 16.58 4.24 -26.41
N VAL A 98 16.28 3.73 -25.20
CA VAL A 98 15.69 2.39 -25.06
C VAL A 98 14.29 2.31 -25.64
N VAL A 99 13.48 3.37 -25.53
CA VAL A 99 12.14 3.45 -26.15
C VAL A 99 12.26 3.44 -27.68
N ALA A 100 13.18 4.22 -28.25
CA ALA A 100 13.42 4.25 -29.69
C ALA A 100 13.83 2.89 -30.28
N HIS A 101 14.37 1.99 -29.45
CA HIS A 101 14.77 0.64 -29.82
C HIS A 101 13.77 -0.44 -29.40
N GLY A 102 12.56 -0.07 -28.99
CA GLY A 102 11.45 -1.00 -28.77
C GLY A 102 11.23 -1.46 -27.33
N ALA A 103 11.78 -0.76 -26.34
CA ALA A 103 11.38 -0.95 -24.95
C ALA A 103 9.90 -0.56 -24.76
N LYS A 104 9.11 -1.45 -24.15
CA LYS A 104 7.68 -1.24 -23.92
C LYS A 104 7.45 -0.30 -22.74
N ILE A 105 6.78 0.82 -22.99
CA ILE A 105 6.49 1.85 -21.98
C ILE A 105 5.47 1.40 -20.93
N ASP A 106 4.58 0.48 -21.30
CA ASP A 106 3.48 -0.03 -20.47
C ASP A 106 3.84 -1.32 -19.73
N ALA A 107 5.11 -1.72 -19.76
CA ALA A 107 5.61 -2.90 -19.09
C ALA A 107 5.46 -2.79 -17.56
N LEU A 108 5.29 -3.94 -16.93
CA LEU A 108 5.27 -4.10 -15.48
C LEU A 108 6.40 -5.05 -15.07
N ASP A 109 7.01 -4.78 -13.92
CA ASP A 109 7.96 -5.71 -13.31
C ASP A 109 7.24 -6.92 -12.65
N HIS A 110 8.03 -7.81 -12.05
CA HIS A 110 7.52 -8.98 -11.34
C HIS A 110 6.65 -8.66 -10.11
N LEU A 111 6.74 -7.44 -9.57
CA LEU A 111 5.92 -6.90 -8.48
C LEU A 111 4.69 -6.13 -8.99
N LYS A 112 4.48 -6.12 -10.31
CA LYS A 112 3.44 -5.37 -11.02
C LYS A 112 3.61 -3.84 -10.92
N SER A 113 4.82 -3.36 -10.65
CA SER A 113 5.14 -1.93 -10.64
C SER A 113 5.31 -1.42 -12.08
N ASN A 114 4.81 -0.21 -12.34
CA ASN A 114 4.94 0.49 -13.62
C ASN A 114 6.00 1.60 -13.56
N ALA A 115 6.22 2.29 -14.68
CA ALA A 115 7.24 3.33 -14.78
C ALA A 115 7.04 4.50 -13.81
N TYR A 116 5.81 4.94 -13.53
CA TYR A 116 5.56 6.01 -12.55
C TYR A 116 5.99 5.61 -11.14
N VAL A 117 5.79 4.34 -10.77
CA VAL A 117 6.26 3.81 -9.47
C VAL A 117 7.79 3.77 -9.45
N GLN A 118 8.41 3.32 -10.53
CA GLN A 118 9.87 3.21 -10.62
C GLN A 118 10.58 4.57 -10.61
N ALA A 119 10.05 5.58 -11.32
CA ALA A 119 10.53 6.96 -11.18
C ALA A 119 10.32 7.48 -9.76
N TYR A 120 9.19 7.16 -9.13
CA TYR A 120 8.89 7.68 -7.80
C TYR A 120 9.91 7.22 -6.73
N TYR A 121 10.35 5.97 -6.81
CA TYR A 121 11.38 5.41 -5.92
C TYR A 121 12.82 5.67 -6.38
N GLY A 122 13.01 6.10 -7.63
CA GLY A 122 14.29 6.52 -8.19
C GLY A 122 14.29 8.01 -8.54
N LYS A 123 14.37 8.30 -9.84
CA LYS A 123 14.42 9.67 -10.39
C LYS A 123 13.02 10.25 -10.63
N LYS A 124 12.43 10.85 -9.59
CA LYS A 124 11.08 11.48 -9.63
C LYS A 124 10.92 12.54 -10.73
N HIS A 125 12.00 13.20 -11.14
CA HIS A 125 11.95 14.19 -12.22
C HIS A 125 11.66 13.58 -13.59
N ASN A 126 11.70 12.24 -13.74
CA ASN A 126 11.32 11.53 -14.96
C ASN A 126 9.80 11.38 -15.14
N LEU A 127 8.96 11.71 -14.14
CA LEU A 127 7.50 11.58 -14.25
C LEU A 127 6.90 12.33 -15.47
N PRO A 128 7.29 13.58 -15.79
CA PRO A 128 6.83 14.27 -17.00
C PRO A 128 7.26 13.56 -18.29
N LEU A 129 8.49 13.06 -18.35
CA LEU A 129 8.99 12.33 -19.52
C LEU A 129 8.20 11.05 -19.77
N ILE A 130 7.85 10.29 -18.72
CA ILE A 130 7.03 9.08 -18.84
C ILE A 130 5.65 9.40 -19.44
N HIS A 131 5.04 10.49 -18.99
CA HIS A 131 3.77 10.98 -19.55
C HIS A 131 3.93 11.40 -21.02
N GLU A 132 4.98 12.18 -21.33
CA GLU A 132 5.29 12.63 -22.69
C GLU A 132 5.50 11.45 -23.66
N LEU A 133 6.13 10.38 -23.20
CA LEU A 133 6.35 9.15 -23.97
C LEU A 133 5.06 8.33 -24.16
N GLY A 134 3.94 8.76 -23.57
CA GLY A 134 2.60 8.21 -23.84
C GLY A 134 2.11 7.15 -22.85
N LEU A 135 2.74 7.00 -21.68
CA LEU A 135 2.17 6.14 -20.64
C LEU A 135 0.93 6.81 -20.03
N ASP A 136 -0.20 6.12 -20.06
CA ASP A 136 -1.47 6.63 -19.55
C ASP A 136 -1.46 6.82 -18.03
N THR A 137 -1.41 8.09 -17.58
CA THR A 137 -1.42 8.46 -16.17
C THR A 137 -2.72 8.07 -15.46
N ALA A 138 -3.87 8.10 -16.14
CA ALA A 138 -5.15 7.71 -15.55
C ALA A 138 -5.15 6.22 -15.17
N LYS A 139 -4.58 5.39 -16.04
CA LYS A 139 -4.50 3.93 -15.83
C LYS A 139 -3.40 3.51 -14.85
N TYR A 140 -2.25 4.18 -14.87
CA TYR A 140 -1.04 3.71 -14.17
C TYR A 140 -0.61 4.58 -12.98
N GLY A 141 -1.13 5.80 -12.83
CA GLY A 141 -0.68 6.76 -11.82
C GLY A 141 -1.19 6.54 -10.39
N GLY A 142 -2.26 5.76 -10.20
CA GLY A 142 -2.95 5.67 -8.91
C GLY A 142 -2.10 5.22 -7.72
N TYR A 143 -1.24 4.21 -7.93
CA TYR A 143 -0.27 3.76 -6.91
C TYR A 143 0.70 4.88 -6.51
N THR A 144 1.23 5.61 -7.49
CA THR A 144 2.15 6.73 -7.26
C THR A 144 1.45 7.91 -6.58
N LEU A 145 0.21 8.24 -6.97
CA LEU A 145 -0.58 9.29 -6.29
C LEU A 145 -0.75 8.95 -4.81
N ARG A 146 -1.22 7.74 -4.48
CA ARG A 146 -1.42 7.33 -3.09
C ARG A 146 -0.12 7.43 -2.28
N LYS A 147 1.00 6.99 -2.85
CA LYS A 147 2.30 7.07 -2.17
C LYS A 147 2.82 8.50 -2.04
N ALA A 148 2.53 9.37 -3.00
CA ALA A 148 2.88 10.79 -2.94
C ALA A 148 2.08 11.50 -1.82
N VAL A 149 0.79 11.19 -1.67
CA VAL A 149 -0.03 11.68 -0.56
C VAL A 149 0.52 11.22 0.79
N ASP A 150 0.81 9.94 0.93
CA ASP A 150 1.41 9.37 2.14
C ASP A 150 2.74 10.06 2.53
N ALA A 151 3.56 10.40 1.54
CA ALA A 151 4.83 11.08 1.74
C ALA A 151 4.74 12.62 1.77
N ARG A 152 3.53 13.20 1.65
CA ARG A 152 3.30 14.65 1.52
C ARG A 152 4.07 15.31 0.36
N ASP A 153 4.27 14.58 -0.74
CA ASP A 153 4.98 15.05 -1.93
C ASP A 153 4.03 15.83 -2.86
N TRP A 154 3.79 17.09 -2.50
CA TRP A 154 2.89 18.01 -3.21
C TRP A 154 3.20 18.13 -4.71
N ARG A 155 4.47 18.16 -5.10
CA ARG A 155 4.86 18.27 -6.50
C ARG A 155 4.39 17.08 -7.32
N THR A 156 4.57 15.86 -6.79
CA THR A 156 4.09 14.64 -7.46
C THR A 156 2.56 14.57 -7.45
N ILE A 157 1.91 14.97 -6.35
CA ILE A 157 0.44 15.00 -6.24
C ILE A 157 -0.15 15.92 -7.31
N GLU A 158 0.33 17.16 -7.41
CA GLU A 158 -0.11 18.16 -8.39
C GLU A 158 0.07 17.64 -9.82
N PHE A 159 1.26 17.11 -10.15
CA PHE A 159 1.53 16.53 -11.46
C PHE A 159 0.54 15.41 -11.80
N MET A 160 0.33 14.46 -10.88
CA MET A 160 -0.54 13.32 -11.15
C MET A 160 -2.01 13.74 -11.35
N LEU A 161 -2.52 14.66 -10.51
CA LEU A 161 -3.88 15.18 -10.62
C LEU A 161 -4.09 16.00 -11.91
N GLN A 162 -3.11 16.83 -12.29
CA GLN A 162 -3.15 17.58 -13.55
C GLN A 162 -3.21 16.68 -14.79
N HIS A 163 -2.67 15.46 -14.70
CA HIS A 163 -2.67 14.48 -15.77
C HIS A 163 -3.74 13.38 -15.61
N GLY A 164 -4.80 13.65 -14.85
CA GLY A 164 -6.03 12.84 -14.87
C GLY A 164 -5.94 11.49 -14.16
N VAL A 165 -4.99 11.33 -13.22
CA VAL A 165 -5.00 10.17 -12.32
C VAL A 165 -6.34 10.07 -11.58
N ASP A 166 -6.80 8.85 -11.32
CA ASP A 166 -7.94 8.62 -10.44
C ASP A 166 -7.61 8.99 -8.99
N ILE A 167 -8.14 10.11 -8.51
CA ILE A 167 -7.98 10.58 -7.12
C ILE A 167 -8.58 9.60 -6.09
N ASN A 168 -9.50 8.74 -6.53
CA ASN A 168 -10.21 7.76 -5.72
C ASN A 168 -9.60 6.35 -5.81
N PHE A 169 -8.38 6.24 -6.33
CA PHE A 169 -7.67 4.97 -6.46
C PHE A 169 -7.63 4.15 -5.16
N ASN A 170 -8.14 2.92 -5.19
CA ASN A 170 -8.31 2.10 -3.98
C ASN A 170 -7.92 0.63 -4.17
N LYS A 171 -6.86 0.32 -4.96
CA LYS A 171 -6.41 -1.06 -5.14
C LYS A 171 -5.40 -1.49 -4.07
N PRO A 172 -5.30 -2.81 -3.77
CA PRO A 172 -4.27 -3.30 -2.86
C PRO A 172 -2.88 -3.27 -3.50
N ASP A 173 -1.85 -3.12 -2.67
CA ASP A 173 -0.45 -3.47 -2.96
C ASP A 173 0.24 -3.99 -1.68
N MET A 174 1.55 -4.21 -1.74
CA MET A 174 2.33 -4.75 -0.61
C MET A 174 2.36 -3.84 0.62
N VAL A 175 2.20 -2.52 0.45
CA VAL A 175 2.13 -1.53 1.54
C VAL A 175 0.67 -1.29 1.97
N TYR A 176 -0.19 -1.28 0.96
CA TYR A 176 -1.62 -1.05 0.81
C TYR A 176 -2.60 -2.22 0.91
N PRO A 177 -2.44 -3.33 1.67
CA PRO A 177 -3.26 -4.53 1.46
C PRO A 177 -4.75 -4.31 1.76
N TYR A 178 -5.05 -3.32 2.60
CA TYR A 178 -6.39 -2.89 2.97
C TYR A 178 -7.05 -1.92 1.97
N CYS A 179 -6.49 -1.74 0.77
CA CYS A 179 -7.13 -0.95 -0.31
C CYS A 179 -7.33 0.54 0.04
N SER A 180 -6.35 1.14 0.73
CA SER A 180 -6.33 2.57 1.07
C SER A 180 -6.56 3.48 -0.14
N THR A 181 -7.36 4.53 0.03
CA THR A 181 -7.45 5.64 -0.94
C THR A 181 -6.41 6.71 -0.61
N PRO A 182 -6.07 7.61 -1.54
CA PRO A 182 -5.28 8.81 -1.20
C PRO A 182 -5.90 9.59 -0.03
N LEU A 183 -7.23 9.74 0.01
CA LEU A 183 -7.92 10.46 1.08
C LEU A 183 -7.79 9.77 2.44
N THR A 184 -7.98 8.45 2.51
CA THR A 184 -7.82 7.70 3.77
C THR A 184 -6.37 7.60 4.23
N ALA A 185 -5.39 7.61 3.31
CA ALA A 185 -3.99 7.77 3.66
C ALA A 185 -3.71 9.15 4.30
N ALA A 186 -4.23 10.23 3.73
CA ALA A 186 -4.11 11.58 4.32
C ALA A 186 -4.76 11.68 5.70
N ALA A 187 -5.96 11.10 5.87
CA ALA A 187 -6.67 11.08 7.15
C ALA A 187 -5.90 10.31 8.23
N ARG A 188 -5.33 9.15 7.86
CA ARG A 188 -4.50 8.32 8.76
C ARG A 188 -3.25 9.06 9.24
N ASN A 189 -2.69 9.92 8.41
CA ASN A 189 -1.54 10.77 8.74
C ASN A 189 -1.92 12.04 9.53
N GLY A 190 -3.20 12.23 9.89
CA GLY A 190 -3.69 13.42 10.58
C GLY A 190 -3.53 14.71 9.78
N ASP A 191 -3.41 14.61 8.44
CA ASP A 191 -3.09 15.75 7.58
C ASP A 191 -4.36 16.41 7.05
N LEU A 192 -5.01 17.22 7.89
CA LEU A 192 -6.25 17.92 7.51
C LEU A 192 -6.06 18.84 6.29
N LYS A 193 -4.86 19.40 6.08
CA LYS A 193 -4.58 20.23 4.90
C LYS A 193 -4.64 19.39 3.63
N MET A 194 -3.98 18.23 3.64
CA MET A 194 -4.03 17.28 2.52
C MET A 194 -5.45 16.75 2.29
N VAL A 195 -6.19 16.42 3.35
CA VAL A 195 -7.58 15.98 3.25
C VAL A 195 -8.44 17.05 2.56
N ARG A 196 -8.34 18.31 2.97
CA ARG A 196 -9.07 19.42 2.32
C ARG A 196 -8.71 19.55 0.85
N TYR A 197 -7.42 19.54 0.54
CA TYR A 197 -6.94 19.64 -0.83
C TYR A 197 -7.47 18.52 -1.72
N LEU A 198 -7.43 17.26 -1.26
CA LEU A 198 -7.94 16.13 -2.04
C LEU A 198 -9.46 16.22 -2.26
N VAL A 199 -10.22 16.63 -1.23
CA VAL A 199 -11.67 16.87 -1.35
C VAL A 199 -11.97 17.98 -2.36
N GLU A 200 -11.24 19.09 -2.31
CA GLU A 200 -11.37 20.21 -3.27
C GLU A 200 -11.10 19.77 -4.72
N HIS A 201 -10.31 18.70 -4.91
CA HIS A 201 -10.01 18.10 -6.21
C HIS A 201 -10.89 16.88 -6.55
N GLY A 202 -11.97 16.64 -5.79
CA GLY A 202 -12.99 15.63 -6.11
C GLY A 202 -12.78 14.26 -5.48
N ALA A 203 -11.98 14.14 -4.41
CA ALA A 203 -11.93 12.92 -3.62
C ALA A 203 -13.28 12.63 -2.97
N ASP A 204 -13.78 11.40 -3.14
CA ASP A 204 -15.02 10.94 -2.54
C ASP A 204 -14.77 10.50 -1.09
N VAL A 205 -15.38 11.24 -0.15
CA VAL A 205 -15.26 11.01 1.29
C VAL A 205 -15.91 9.71 1.76
N CYS A 206 -16.78 9.11 0.94
CA CYS A 206 -17.56 7.93 1.29
C CYS A 206 -16.88 6.60 0.91
N ILE A 207 -15.76 6.62 0.19
CA ILE A 207 -15.09 5.38 -0.23
C ILE A 207 -14.48 4.68 0.99
N CYS A 208 -14.89 3.43 1.17
CA CYS A 208 -14.35 2.55 2.19
C CYS A 208 -13.12 1.77 1.69
N GLU A 209 -12.16 1.61 2.58
CA GLU A 209 -11.11 0.61 2.51
C GLU A 209 -11.69 -0.82 2.63
N LYS A 210 -10.87 -1.85 2.41
CA LYS A 210 -11.30 -3.25 2.48
C LYS A 210 -11.89 -3.62 3.86
N GLY A 211 -11.38 -3.01 4.93
CA GLY A 211 -11.87 -3.17 6.30
C GLY A 211 -13.17 -2.41 6.59
N GLY A 212 -13.63 -1.57 5.67
CA GLY A 212 -14.82 -0.73 5.80
C GLY A 212 -14.53 0.68 6.34
N ASP A 213 -13.30 0.96 6.75
CA ASP A 213 -12.86 2.28 7.18
C ASP A 213 -12.96 3.31 6.05
N ARG A 214 -13.50 4.48 6.36
CA ARG A 214 -13.51 5.67 5.48
C ARG A 214 -12.78 6.82 6.18
N ALA A 215 -12.53 7.91 5.46
CA ALA A 215 -11.70 8.99 6.00
C ALA A 215 -12.23 9.52 7.35
N TYR A 216 -13.55 9.62 7.50
CA TYR A 216 -14.19 10.07 8.73
C TYR A 216 -13.98 9.10 9.90
N THR A 217 -14.16 7.79 9.72
CA THR A 217 -13.97 6.82 10.82
C THR A 217 -12.51 6.77 11.28
N ILE A 218 -11.57 6.96 10.35
CA ILE A 218 -10.14 7.09 10.66
C ILE A 218 -9.88 8.36 11.49
N ALA A 219 -10.48 9.49 11.14
CA ALA A 219 -10.35 10.73 11.92
C ALA A 219 -10.90 10.56 13.35
N VAL A 220 -12.02 9.84 13.52
CA VAL A 220 -12.60 9.51 14.82
C VAL A 220 -11.67 8.60 15.63
N GLN A 221 -11.14 7.53 15.03
CA GLN A 221 -10.15 6.63 15.67
C GLN A 221 -8.91 7.40 16.15
N ASN A 222 -8.43 8.34 15.32
CA ASN A 222 -7.27 9.19 15.63
C ASN A 222 -7.58 10.32 16.62
N LYS A 223 -8.84 10.46 17.06
CA LYS A 223 -9.33 11.55 17.94
C LYS A 223 -9.11 12.95 17.33
N ASP A 224 -9.02 13.04 16.00
CA ASP A 224 -8.92 14.32 15.28
C ASP A 224 -10.32 14.89 15.05
N SER A 225 -10.81 15.63 16.06
CA SER A 225 -12.15 16.22 16.02
C SER A 225 -12.33 17.23 14.88
N ALA A 226 -11.28 17.97 14.52
CA ALA A 226 -11.37 18.97 13.46
C ALA A 226 -11.54 18.31 12.08
N MET A 227 -10.80 17.23 11.83
CA MET A 227 -10.95 16.43 10.62
C MET A 227 -12.26 15.66 10.58
N ALA A 228 -12.66 15.06 11.71
CA ALA A 228 -13.92 14.34 11.81
C ALA A 228 -15.13 15.25 11.51
N GLU A 229 -15.21 16.43 12.13
CA GLU A 229 -16.29 17.38 11.87
C GLU A 229 -16.28 17.88 10.42
N TYR A 230 -15.10 18.11 9.84
CA TYR A 230 -15.00 18.48 8.43
C TYR A 230 -15.55 17.38 7.51
N LEU A 231 -15.10 16.14 7.67
CA LEU A 231 -15.52 15.03 6.82
C LEU A 231 -17.01 14.68 7.03
N LYS A 232 -17.49 14.73 8.27
CA LYS A 232 -18.91 14.58 8.61
C LYS A 232 -19.79 15.60 7.91
N SER A 233 -19.32 16.83 7.75
CA SER A 233 -20.08 17.87 7.03
C SER A 233 -20.23 17.60 5.52
N LEU A 234 -19.43 16.68 4.98
CA LEU A 234 -19.41 16.29 3.57
C LEU A 234 -20.07 14.92 3.32
N GLU A 235 -20.17 14.07 4.34
CA GLU A 235 -20.86 12.79 4.26
C GLU A 235 -22.39 12.97 4.24
N PRO A 236 -23.15 12.02 3.66
CA PRO A 236 -24.60 11.98 3.81
C PRO A 236 -25.01 11.96 5.28
N ALA A 237 -25.95 12.83 5.67
CA ALA A 237 -26.40 12.94 7.07
C ALA A 237 -26.92 11.61 7.63
N GLU A 238 -27.38 10.71 6.75
CA GLU A 238 -27.86 9.39 7.09
C GLU A 238 -26.79 8.50 7.73
N PHE A 239 -25.50 8.71 7.41
CA PHE A 239 -24.40 7.92 7.96
C PHE A 239 -24.20 8.16 9.46
N HIS A 240 -24.63 9.33 9.94
CA HIS A 240 -24.46 9.77 11.32
C HIS A 240 -25.76 9.66 12.15
N SER A 241 -26.79 9.02 11.60
CA SER A 241 -28.08 8.81 12.28
C SER A 241 -28.12 7.44 12.97
N ILE A 242 -28.42 7.43 14.26
CA ILE A 242 -28.65 6.21 15.05
C ILE A 242 -29.78 5.38 14.45
N GLU A 243 -30.87 6.02 14.01
CA GLU A 243 -32.03 5.31 13.45
C GLU A 243 -31.68 4.61 12.14
N ASN A 244 -31.00 5.32 11.23
CA ASN A 244 -30.57 4.74 9.96
C ASN A 244 -29.55 3.62 10.17
N LYS A 245 -28.61 3.81 11.11
CA LYS A 245 -27.65 2.76 11.45
C LYS A 245 -28.35 1.53 12.02
N ARG A 246 -29.33 1.69 12.92
CA ARG A 246 -30.14 0.58 13.44
C ARG A 246 -30.86 -0.16 12.31
N LEU A 247 -31.41 0.57 11.34
CA LEU A 247 -32.07 -0.03 10.18
C LEU A 247 -31.08 -0.82 9.31
N ALA A 248 -29.91 -0.26 9.02
CA ALA A 248 -28.84 -0.91 8.27
C ALA A 248 -28.34 -2.18 8.97
N LEU A 249 -28.18 -2.12 10.30
CA LEU A 249 -27.68 -3.22 11.12
C LEU A 249 -28.77 -4.23 11.52
N LYS A 250 -30.02 -4.10 11.05
CA LYS A 250 -31.10 -5.04 11.38
C LYS A 250 -30.75 -6.50 11.07
N SER A 251 -30.02 -6.73 9.98
CA SER A 251 -29.58 -8.08 9.60
C SER A 251 -28.50 -8.67 10.52
N TYR A 252 -27.83 -7.83 11.31
CA TYR A 252 -26.78 -8.23 12.25
C TYR A 252 -27.30 -8.78 13.58
N LYS A 253 -28.61 -8.64 13.85
CA LYS A 253 -29.29 -9.22 15.03
C LYS A 253 -28.57 -8.87 16.35
N LEU A 254 -28.13 -7.62 16.48
CA LEU A 254 -27.48 -7.14 17.69
C LEU A 254 -28.45 -7.27 18.89
N PRO A 255 -28.03 -7.84 20.02
CA PRO A 255 -28.87 -7.88 21.22
C PRO A 255 -29.01 -6.48 21.81
N GLN A 256 -30.11 -6.24 22.56
CA GLN A 256 -30.44 -4.92 23.06
C GLN A 256 -29.35 -4.34 23.97
N ASN A 257 -28.73 -5.17 24.82
CA ASN A 257 -27.62 -4.76 25.69
C ASN A 257 -26.39 -4.26 24.90
N LEU A 258 -26.07 -4.87 23.75
CA LEU A 258 -25.01 -4.39 22.87
C LEU A 258 -25.39 -3.07 22.21
N ILE A 259 -26.64 -2.93 21.75
CA ILE A 259 -27.13 -1.66 21.18
C ILE A 259 -27.06 -0.53 22.23
N ASP A 260 -27.53 -0.80 23.45
CA ASP A 260 -27.53 0.17 24.54
C ASP A 260 -26.11 0.55 24.94
N PHE A 261 -25.18 -0.42 24.99
CA PHE A 261 -23.76 -0.16 25.21
C PHE A 261 -23.19 0.77 24.14
N LEU A 262 -23.40 0.47 22.84
CA LEU A 262 -22.85 1.26 21.72
C LEU A 262 -23.50 2.65 21.57
N ILE A 263 -24.65 2.89 22.19
CA ILE A 263 -25.30 4.22 22.24
C ILE A 263 -24.87 5.00 23.50
N GLY A 264 -24.34 4.31 24.51
CA GLY A 264 -23.88 4.90 25.75
C GLY A 264 -22.64 5.79 25.59
N ASP A 265 -22.28 6.44 26.69
CA ASP A 265 -21.12 7.33 26.81
C ASP A 265 -19.85 6.61 27.27
N LYS A 266 -19.96 5.40 27.83
CA LYS A 266 -18.86 4.59 28.35
C LYS A 266 -18.44 3.50 27.37
N LEU A 267 -17.81 3.93 26.27
CA LEU A 267 -17.32 3.05 25.20
C LEU A 267 -15.86 2.61 25.38
N ARG A 268 -15.23 3.00 26.50
CA ARG A 268 -13.87 2.61 26.84
C ARG A 268 -13.86 1.68 28.03
N ILE A 269 -13.22 0.54 27.88
CA ILE A 269 -13.01 -0.45 28.94
C ILE A 269 -11.53 -0.38 29.33
N GLU A 270 -11.24 0.04 30.55
CA GLU A 270 -9.89 -0.03 31.13
C GLU A 270 -9.63 -1.47 31.60
N LEU A 271 -8.42 -1.96 31.38
CA LEU A 271 -8.00 -3.31 31.75
C LEU A 271 -6.90 -3.24 32.82
N PRO A 272 -6.86 -4.19 33.75
CA PRO A 272 -5.72 -4.34 34.66
C PRO A 272 -4.45 -4.74 33.89
N ASP A 273 -3.29 -4.56 34.52
CA ASP A 273 -2.00 -5.02 33.98
C ASP A 273 -2.08 -6.50 33.57
N ASN A 274 -1.62 -6.78 32.36
CA ASN A 274 -1.62 -8.11 31.74
C ASN A 274 -0.34 -8.34 30.93
N ASP A 275 -0.04 -9.61 30.64
CA ASP A 275 1.19 -10.02 29.96
C ASP A 275 1.35 -9.41 28.55
N TYR A 276 0.23 -9.04 27.92
CA TYR A 276 0.18 -8.42 26.59
C TYR A 276 0.25 -6.89 26.63
N LYS A 277 0.26 -6.28 27.82
CA LYS A 277 0.28 -4.83 28.04
C LYS A 277 -0.89 -4.09 27.37
N ILE A 278 -2.05 -4.72 27.25
CA ILE A 278 -3.24 -4.07 26.70
C ILE A 278 -3.89 -3.27 27.83
N GLY A 279 -3.75 -1.94 27.83
CA GLY A 279 -4.29 -1.10 28.90
C GLY A 279 -5.79 -0.86 28.77
N TYR A 280 -6.34 -0.85 27.55
CA TYR A 280 -7.74 -0.53 27.31
C TYR A 280 -8.25 -1.03 25.96
N ILE A 281 -9.58 -1.04 25.84
CA ILE A 281 -10.31 -1.24 24.59
C ILE A 281 -11.23 -0.03 24.39
N GLU A 282 -11.17 0.59 23.23
CA GLU A 282 -12.15 1.62 22.82
C GLU A 282 -13.08 1.02 21.78
N PHE A 283 -14.38 1.16 22.01
CA PHE A 283 -15.46 0.76 21.09
C PHE A 283 -15.94 1.96 20.29
N PHE A 284 -16.41 1.68 19.07
CA PHE A 284 -17.14 2.66 18.29
C PHE A 284 -18.51 2.94 18.90
N PRO A 285 -19.00 4.20 18.86
CA PRO A 285 -20.43 4.42 19.01
C PRO A 285 -21.17 3.72 17.87
N LEU A 286 -22.46 3.40 18.07
CA LEU A 286 -23.23 2.56 17.14
C LEU A 286 -23.13 3.05 15.68
N THR A 287 -23.24 4.36 15.47
CA THR A 287 -23.16 5.01 14.14
C THR A 287 -21.86 4.73 13.41
N GLU A 288 -20.77 4.54 14.16
CA GLU A 288 -19.41 4.40 13.64
C GLU A 288 -18.93 2.95 13.54
N THR A 289 -19.75 1.98 13.96
CA THR A 289 -19.44 0.55 13.74
C THR A 289 -19.26 0.24 12.26
N ILE A 290 -18.34 -0.68 11.93
CA ILE A 290 -17.91 -0.90 10.55
C ILE A 290 -18.35 -2.29 10.08
N GLU A 291 -19.11 -2.34 8.99
CA GLU A 291 -19.48 -3.60 8.35
C GLU A 291 -18.30 -4.15 7.55
N MET A 292 -17.90 -5.39 7.82
CA MET A 292 -16.75 -6.02 7.18
C MET A 292 -17.05 -7.45 6.71
N LYS A 293 -16.18 -7.97 5.83
CA LYS A 293 -16.24 -9.35 5.33
C LYS A 293 -14.94 -10.08 5.62
N ALA A 294 -15.03 -11.18 6.37
CA ALA A 294 -13.94 -12.14 6.57
C ALA A 294 -14.25 -13.42 5.80
N GLY A 295 -13.67 -13.56 4.59
CA GLY A 295 -14.02 -14.62 3.65
C GLY A 295 -15.50 -14.57 3.27
N ARG A 296 -16.28 -15.60 3.65
CA ARG A 296 -17.74 -15.65 3.42
C ARG A 296 -18.57 -15.10 4.58
N LYS A 297 -17.94 -14.73 5.69
CA LYS A 297 -18.62 -14.25 6.91
C LYS A 297 -18.86 -12.75 6.80
N LYS A 298 -20.06 -12.31 7.17
CA LYS A 298 -20.36 -10.89 7.41
C LYS A 298 -20.16 -10.63 8.89
N LEU A 299 -19.34 -9.64 9.23
CA LEU A 299 -19.00 -9.27 10.59
C LEU A 299 -19.24 -7.77 10.77
N LEU A 300 -19.44 -7.35 12.01
CA LEU A 300 -19.56 -5.94 12.38
C LEU A 300 -18.43 -5.61 13.36
N ARG A 301 -17.45 -4.82 12.94
CA ARG A 301 -16.40 -4.32 13.83
C ARG A 301 -17.01 -3.42 14.89
N LEU A 302 -16.76 -3.77 16.14
CA LEU A 302 -17.21 -3.07 17.32
C LEU A 302 -16.09 -2.21 17.91
N SER A 303 -14.84 -2.69 17.92
CA SER A 303 -13.72 -1.92 18.47
C SER A 303 -13.23 -0.84 17.51
N ALA A 304 -12.99 0.35 18.05
CA ALA A 304 -12.19 1.39 17.43
C ALA A 304 -10.70 1.09 17.62
N VAL A 305 -10.28 0.79 18.85
CA VAL A 305 -8.88 0.54 19.23
C VAL A 305 -8.81 -0.62 20.22
N VAL A 306 -7.83 -1.50 20.02
CA VAL A 306 -7.30 -2.42 21.06
C VAL A 306 -5.87 -1.94 21.35
N ASP A 307 -5.61 -1.52 22.59
CA ASP A 307 -4.33 -0.90 22.95
C ASP A 307 -3.15 -1.84 22.63
N ASN A 308 -2.08 -1.29 22.06
CA ASN A 308 -0.89 -2.00 21.55
C ASN A 308 -1.11 -3.04 20.43
N TYR A 309 -2.34 -3.32 19.98
CA TYR A 309 -2.64 -4.30 18.93
C TYR A 309 -3.67 -3.76 17.94
N THR A 310 -3.25 -2.83 17.09
CA THR A 310 -4.14 -2.17 16.12
C THR A 310 -4.66 -3.09 15.02
N SER A 311 -3.98 -4.21 14.74
CA SER A 311 -4.42 -5.24 13.78
C SER A 311 -5.49 -6.18 14.33
N ILE A 312 -5.75 -6.17 15.64
CA ILE A 312 -6.77 -7.02 16.28
C ILE A 312 -8.07 -6.23 16.41
N LEU A 313 -9.11 -6.70 15.72
CA LEU A 313 -10.42 -6.09 15.70
C LEU A 313 -11.42 -6.95 16.49
N LEU A 314 -12.13 -6.38 17.45
CA LEU A 314 -13.28 -7.03 18.07
C LEU A 314 -14.50 -6.85 17.17
N VAL A 315 -15.15 -7.97 16.85
CA VAL A 315 -16.19 -8.04 15.84
C VAL A 315 -17.41 -8.80 16.37
N TRP A 316 -18.59 -8.44 15.91
CA TRP A 316 -19.81 -9.19 16.15
C TRP A 316 -20.13 -10.11 14.96
N ASN A 317 -20.40 -11.38 15.25
CA ASN A 317 -20.89 -12.34 14.28
C ASN A 317 -22.42 -12.52 14.40
N PRO A 318 -23.20 -12.10 13.39
CA PRO A 318 -24.65 -12.21 13.44
C PRO A 318 -25.19 -13.64 13.29
N LYS A 319 -24.36 -14.59 12.85
CA LYS A 319 -24.74 -16.00 12.68
C LYS A 319 -24.70 -16.73 14.02
N THR A 320 -23.61 -16.59 14.76
CA THR A 320 -23.40 -17.23 16.07
C THR A 320 -23.87 -16.38 17.24
N LYS A 321 -24.08 -15.08 17.01
CA LYS A 321 -24.43 -14.08 18.03
C LYS A 321 -23.38 -13.98 19.13
N CYS A 322 -22.12 -14.08 18.73
CA CYS A 322 -20.96 -13.96 19.59
C CYS A 322 -20.16 -12.71 19.22
N ILE A 323 -19.46 -12.17 20.20
CA ILE A 323 -18.26 -11.38 19.92
C ILE A 323 -17.15 -12.34 19.50
N GLY A 324 -16.32 -11.90 18.58
CA GLY A 324 -15.14 -12.58 18.09
C GLY A 324 -14.01 -11.59 17.87
N TYR A 325 -12.90 -12.10 17.34
CA TYR A 325 -11.81 -11.25 16.86
C TYR A 325 -11.53 -11.49 15.37
N TYR A 326 -11.03 -10.47 14.70
CA TYR A 326 -10.44 -10.56 13.38
C TYR A 326 -9.03 -9.99 13.44
N ASP A 327 -8.05 -10.81 13.06
CA ASP A 327 -6.66 -10.40 12.90
C ASP A 327 -6.46 -9.96 11.44
N GLU A 328 -6.24 -8.66 11.24
CA GLU A 328 -6.03 -8.10 9.91
C GLU A 328 -4.69 -8.52 9.28
N GLU A 329 -3.67 -8.76 10.10
CA GLU A 329 -2.32 -9.14 9.67
C GLU A 329 -2.31 -10.58 9.14
N HIS A 330 -2.92 -11.50 9.90
CA HIS A 330 -2.98 -12.93 9.56
C HIS A 330 -4.23 -13.30 8.75
N GLN A 331 -5.19 -12.38 8.60
CA GLN A 331 -6.50 -12.62 7.98
C GLN A 331 -7.29 -13.76 8.66
N GLU A 332 -7.15 -13.86 9.97
CA GLU A 332 -7.74 -14.89 10.80
C GLU A 332 -8.97 -14.37 11.55
N TYR A 333 -9.92 -15.26 11.80
CA TYR A 333 -11.15 -14.95 12.50
C TYR A 333 -11.57 -16.12 13.38
N SER A 334 -11.93 -15.82 14.63
CA SER A 334 -12.67 -16.76 15.49
C SER A 334 -13.78 -16.05 16.24
N ASP A 335 -14.85 -16.80 16.53
CA ASP A 335 -15.77 -16.43 17.61
C ASP A 335 -15.07 -16.60 18.96
N VAL A 336 -15.57 -15.89 19.98
CA VAL A 336 -14.97 -15.87 21.31
C VAL A 336 -16.00 -16.18 22.40
N CYS A 337 -17.01 -15.34 22.60
CA CYS A 337 -18.04 -15.55 23.63
C CYS A 337 -19.29 -14.70 23.38
N SER A 338 -20.28 -14.74 24.29
CA SER A 338 -21.38 -13.78 24.25
C SER A 338 -20.87 -12.38 24.61
N PHE A 339 -21.54 -11.33 24.13
CA PHE A 339 -21.17 -9.96 24.49
C PHE A 339 -21.27 -9.68 26.01
N GLU A 340 -22.24 -10.32 26.67
CA GLU A 340 -22.43 -10.21 28.12
C GLU A 340 -21.26 -10.83 28.90
N ASP A 341 -20.84 -12.03 28.50
CA ASP A 341 -19.68 -12.69 29.11
C ASP A 341 -18.40 -11.90 28.87
N PHE A 342 -18.23 -11.36 27.66
CA PHE A 342 -17.07 -10.52 27.33
C PHE A 342 -16.98 -9.30 28.24
N LEU A 343 -18.08 -8.56 28.42
CA LEU A 343 -18.10 -7.39 29.29
C LEU A 343 -17.87 -7.75 30.77
N ALA A 344 -18.26 -8.95 31.19
CA ALA A 344 -18.05 -9.40 32.56
C ALA A 344 -16.57 -9.74 32.86
N GLN A 345 -15.82 -10.23 31.87
CA GLN A 345 -14.41 -10.66 32.02
C GLN A 345 -13.57 -10.36 30.75
N PRO A 346 -13.42 -9.09 30.36
CA PRO A 346 -12.79 -8.72 29.09
C PRO A 346 -11.31 -9.14 29.02
N GLU A 347 -10.59 -9.08 30.14
CA GLU A 347 -9.19 -9.49 30.24
C GLU A 347 -8.98 -10.98 29.97
N LEU A 348 -9.88 -11.84 30.47
CA LEU A 348 -9.80 -13.29 30.25
C LEU A 348 -9.90 -13.63 28.76
N TYR A 349 -10.88 -13.02 28.08
CA TYR A 349 -11.13 -13.31 26.67
C TYR A 349 -10.07 -12.69 25.75
N LEU A 350 -9.53 -11.53 26.09
CA LEU A 350 -8.39 -10.98 25.37
C LEU A 350 -7.16 -11.87 25.48
N THR A 351 -6.81 -12.35 26.67
CA THR A 351 -5.70 -13.29 26.85
C THR A 351 -5.87 -14.52 25.97
N LYS A 352 -7.06 -15.12 25.94
CA LYS A 352 -7.36 -16.26 25.08
C LYS A 352 -7.19 -15.96 23.59
N ILE A 353 -7.63 -14.78 23.14
CA ILE A 353 -7.42 -14.31 21.76
C ILE A 353 -5.91 -14.25 21.46
N MET A 354 -5.13 -13.66 22.35
CA MET A 354 -3.67 -13.48 22.16
C MET A 354 -2.90 -14.81 22.22
N GLU A 355 -3.39 -15.79 22.98
CA GLU A 355 -2.80 -17.13 23.10
C GLU A 355 -3.22 -18.07 21.96
N GLY A 356 -4.15 -17.64 21.09
CA GLY A 356 -4.72 -18.49 20.05
C GLY A 356 -5.56 -19.65 20.62
N GLU A 357 -6.02 -19.54 21.86
CA GLU A 357 -6.90 -20.53 22.46
C GLU A 357 -8.29 -20.42 21.82
N LEU A 358 -8.74 -21.48 21.15
CA LEU A 358 -10.07 -21.55 20.58
C LEU A 358 -11.13 -21.36 21.67
N VAL A 359 -11.97 -20.34 21.53
CA VAL A 359 -13.11 -20.14 22.42
C VAL A 359 -14.40 -20.30 21.62
N PHE A 360 -15.10 -21.41 21.90
CA PHE A 360 -16.36 -21.92 21.32
C PHE A 360 -16.34 -22.71 20.01
#